data_AF-A0A740B6B7-F1
#
_entry.id   AF-A0A740B6B7-F1
#
_cell.length_a   1.000
_cell.length_b   1.000
_cell.length_c   1.000
_cell.angle_alpha   90.00
_cell.angle_beta   90.00
_cell.angle_gamma   90.00
#
_symmetry.space_group_name_H-M   'P 1'
#
loop_
_entity.id
_entity.type
_entity.pdbx_description
1 polymer ?
#
loop_
_entity_poly.entity_id
_entity_poly.type
_entity_poly.pdbx_seq_one_letter_code
_entity_poly.pdbx_strand_id
1 'polypeptide(L)' 'FNITGLKKRLGVYSDDDLRKQNYDVDTYYRVENQPEESADDEMQSLYHNLAVEEGEPVYLEGGMYLYPDGSIR' A
#
# COMPACT_ATOMS: atom_id res chain seq x y z
N PHE A 1 2.59 14.56 -4.99
CA PHE A 1 2.32 15.26 -6.26
C PHE A 1 1.37 14.36 -7.05
N ASN A 2 0.13 14.78 -7.35
CA ASN A 2 -0.90 13.92 -7.94
C ASN A 2 -1.19 14.28 -9.41
N ILE A 3 -1.97 13.46 -10.11
CA ILE A 3 -2.26 13.64 -11.55
C ILE A 3 -2.95 14.99 -11.85
N THR A 4 -3.79 15.48 -10.94
CA THR A 4 -4.41 16.81 -11.04
C THR A 4 -3.37 17.94 -10.99
N GLY A 5 -2.39 17.84 -10.10
CA GLY A 5 -1.28 18.78 -10.01
C GLY A 5 -0.38 18.76 -11.25
N LEU A 6 -0.13 17.57 -11.80
CA LEU A 6 0.60 17.39 -13.05
C LEU A 6 -0.10 18.09 -14.22
N LYS A 7 -1.41 17.87 -14.40
CA LYS A 7 -2.23 18.51 -15.44
C LYS A 7 -2.13 20.04 -15.39
N LYS A 8 -2.30 20.61 -14.19
CA LYS A 8 -2.20 22.06 -13.97
C LYS A 8 -0.83 22.62 -14.32
N ARG A 9 0.25 21.91 -13.99
CA ARG A 9 1.63 22.31 -14.30
C ARG A 9 1.90 22.29 -15.81
N LEU A 10 1.33 21.33 -16.53
CA LEU A 10 1.51 21.16 -17.97
C LEU A 10 0.50 21.96 -18.80
N GLY A 11 -0.50 22.59 -18.17
CA GLY A 11 -1.55 23.33 -18.86
C GLY A 11 -2.49 22.45 -19.69
N VAL A 12 -2.67 21.19 -19.30
CA VAL A 12 -3.55 20.23 -19.97
C VAL A 12 -4.77 19.89 -19.14
N TYR A 13 -5.82 19.40 -19.79
CA TYR A 13 -7.14 19.23 -19.15
C TYR A 13 -7.64 17.78 -19.13
N SER A 14 -7.01 16.89 -19.90
CA SER A 14 -7.43 15.49 -20.01
C SER A 14 -6.29 14.50 -19.76
N ASP A 15 -6.66 13.28 -19.42
CA ASP A 15 -5.71 12.15 -19.36
C ASP A 15 -5.15 11.81 -20.75
N ASP A 16 -5.93 12.05 -21.81
CA ASP A 16 -5.46 11.81 -23.18
C ASP A 16 -4.36 12.79 -23.60
N ASP A 17 -4.42 14.04 -23.11
CA ASP A 17 -3.33 15.00 -23.33
C ASP A 17 -2.05 14.61 -22.60
N LEU A 18 -2.17 13.91 -21.46
CA LEU A 18 -1.03 13.31 -20.77
C LEU A 18 -0.47 12.12 -21.56
N ARG A 19 -1.35 11.21 -22.04
CA ARG A 19 -0.94 10.06 -22.88
C ARG A 19 -0.22 10.50 -24.16
N LYS A 20 -0.71 11.56 -24.83
CA LYS A 20 -0.07 12.16 -26.01
C LYS A 20 1.33 12.72 -25.73
N GLN A 21 1.61 13.05 -24.48
CA GLN A 21 2.93 13.49 -24.00
C GLN A 21 3.77 12.34 -23.43
N ASN A 22 3.39 11.08 -23.68
CA ASN A 22 4.02 9.86 -23.18
C ASN A 22 4.01 9.69 -21.65
N TYR A 23 3.04 10.29 -20.95
CA TYR A 23 2.78 9.92 -19.56
C TYR A 23 1.97 8.62 -19.49
N ASP A 24 2.39 7.70 -18.63
CA ASP A 24 1.69 6.46 -18.37
C ASP A 24 0.61 6.65 -17.30
N VAL A 25 -0.54 7.17 -17.76
CA VAL A 25 -1.71 7.43 -16.93
C VAL A 25 -2.32 6.14 -16.38
N ASP A 26 -2.24 5.05 -17.13
CA ASP A 26 -2.85 3.78 -16.75
C ASP A 26 -2.08 3.15 -15.58
N THR A 27 -0.75 3.26 -15.59
CA THR A 27 0.09 2.88 -14.44
C THR A 27 -0.19 3.75 -13.22
N TYR A 28 -0.37 5.08 -13.39
CA TYR A 28 -0.72 5.96 -12.27
C TYR A 28 -2.00 5.49 -11.57
N TYR A 29 -3.10 5.27 -12.31
CA TYR A 29 -4.34 4.82 -11.70
C TYR A 29 -4.26 3.38 -11.18
N ARG A 30 -3.42 2.52 -11.76
CA ARG A 30 -3.18 1.19 -11.19
C ARG A 30 -2.55 1.28 -9.81
N VAL A 31 -1.56 2.14 -9.64
CA VAL A 31 -0.88 2.33 -8.36
C VAL A 31 -1.77 3.06 -7.37
N GLU A 32 -2.51 4.09 -7.79
CA GLU A 32 -3.40 4.85 -6.90
C GLU A 32 -4.65 4.07 -6.48
N ASN A 33 -5.12 3.13 -7.32
CA ASN A 33 -6.24 2.24 -6.98
C ASN A 33 -5.78 0.87 -6.45
N GLN A 34 -4.46 0.63 -6.34
CA GLN A 34 -4.03 -0.47 -5.50
C GLN A 34 -4.43 -0.09 -4.08
N PRO A 35 -5.17 -0.94 -3.35
CA PRO A 35 -5.16 -0.81 -1.91
C PRO A 35 -3.67 -0.80 -1.55
N GLU A 36 -3.21 0.26 -0.88
CA GLU A 36 -1.98 0.13 -0.11
C GLU A 36 -2.23 -1.15 0.69
N GLU A 37 -1.48 -2.23 0.40
CA GLU A 37 -1.38 -3.32 1.36
C GLU A 37 -0.89 -2.60 2.60
N SER A 38 -1.84 -2.28 3.47
CA SER A 38 -1.53 -1.48 4.62
C SER A 38 -0.53 -2.33 5.40
N ALA A 39 0.51 -1.72 5.98
CA ALA A 39 1.46 -2.49 6.78
C ALA A 39 0.72 -3.36 7.82
N ASP A 40 -0.47 -2.93 8.24
CA ASP A 40 -1.41 -3.67 9.07
C ASP A 40 -1.91 -4.99 8.42
N ASP A 41 -2.29 -4.99 7.14
CA ASP A 41 -2.70 -6.20 6.39
C ASP A 41 -1.54 -7.18 6.19
N GLU A 42 -0.32 -6.66 5.94
CA GLU A 42 0.88 -7.48 5.79
C GLU A 42 1.26 -8.14 7.12
N MET A 43 1.24 -7.38 8.22
CA MET A 43 1.57 -7.91 9.54
C MET A 43 0.50 -8.85 10.10
N GLN A 44 -0.78 -8.59 9.82
CA GLN A 44 -1.85 -9.56 10.12
C GLN A 44 -1.65 -10.85 9.34
N SER A 45 -1.32 -10.76 8.05
CA SER A 45 -1.02 -11.94 7.23
C SER A 45 0.20 -12.71 7.77
N LEU A 46 1.24 -11.99 8.20
CA LEU A 46 2.41 -12.59 8.85
C LEU A 46 2.03 -13.31 10.15
N TYR A 47 1.17 -12.71 10.98
CA TYR A 47 0.65 -13.35 12.19
C TYR A 47 -0.04 -14.68 11.86
N HIS A 48 -0.97 -14.70 10.90
CA HIS A 48 -1.72 -15.91 10.53
C HIS A 48 -0.81 -17.02 9.99
N ASN A 49 0.33 -16.67 9.39
CA ASN A 49 1.30 -17.65 8.90
C ASN A 49 2.18 -18.23 10.01
N LEU A 50 2.45 -17.47 11.07
CA LEU A 50 3.37 -17.87 12.14
C LEU A 50 2.67 -18.43 13.38
N ALA A 51 1.41 -18.04 13.63
CA ALA A 51 0.67 -18.43 14.81
C ALA A 51 0.44 -19.95 14.84
N VAL A 52 0.87 -20.57 15.94
CA VAL A 52 0.61 -21.99 16.21
C VAL A 52 -0.82 -22.19 16.72
N GLU A 53 -1.32 -21.23 17.48
CA GLU A 53 -2.69 -21.17 18.00
C GLU A 53 -3.28 -19.79 17.75
N GLU A 54 -4.53 -19.73 17.28
CA GLU A 54 -5.21 -18.46 17.03
C GLU A 54 -5.50 -17.71 18.33
N GLY A 55 -5.22 -16.41 18.33
CA GLY A 55 -5.49 -15.49 19.45
C GLY A 55 -4.29 -15.24 20.37
N GLU A 56 -3.25 -16.09 20.32
CA GLU A 56 -2.05 -15.92 21.13
C GLU A 56 -0.97 -15.11 20.39
N PRO A 57 -0.25 -14.18 21.06
CA PRO A 57 0.86 -13.43 20.46
C PRO A 57 2.02 -14.34 20.04
N VAL A 58 2.63 -14.04 18.89
CA VAL A 58 3.80 -14.75 18.37
C VAL A 58 5.07 -14.06 18.85
N TYR A 59 5.97 -14.82 19.50
CA TYR A 59 7.27 -14.29 19.89
C TYR A 59 8.15 -14.02 18.66
N LEU A 60 8.64 -12.78 18.57
CA LEU A 60 9.68 -12.36 17.64
C LEU A 60 11.01 -12.20 18.39
N GLU A 61 12.12 -12.17 17.65
CA GLU A 61 13.45 -11.95 18.25
C GLU A 61 13.53 -10.59 18.97
N GLY A 62 14.33 -10.51 20.04
CA GLY A 62 14.59 -9.26 20.75
C GLY A 62 13.55 -8.89 21.81
N GLY A 63 12.66 -9.82 22.18
CA GLY A 63 11.65 -9.58 23.22
C GLY A 63 10.37 -8.93 22.72
N MET A 64 10.19 -8.86 21.40
CA MET A 64 8.98 -8.32 20.77
C MET A 64 7.96 -9.42 20.51
N TYR A 65 6.69 -9.05 20.45
CA TYR A 65 5.59 -9.94 20.14
C TYR A 65 4.73 -9.38 19.01
N LEU A 66 4.37 -10.24 18.05
CA LEU A 66 3.39 -9.94 17.00
C LEU A 66 2.00 -10.40 17.44
N TYR A 67 1.05 -9.47 17.46
CA TYR A 67 -0.33 -9.71 17.90
C TYR A 67 -1.27 -10.02 16.73
N PRO A 68 -2.45 -10.61 16.99
CA PRO A 68 -3.42 -10.96 15.95
C PRO A 68 -3.90 -9.79 15.08
N ASP A 69 -3.82 -8.56 15.61
CA ASP A 69 -4.17 -7.32 14.91
C ASP A 69 -3.06 -6.79 14.01
N GLY A 70 -1.91 -7.47 13.93
CA GLY A 70 -0.73 -7.05 13.19
C GLY A 70 0.20 -6.10 13.96
N SER A 71 -0.13 -5.74 15.21
CA SER A 71 0.72 -4.86 16.02
C SER A 71 1.93 -5.59 16.60
N ILE A 72 3.06 -4.88 16.74
CA ILE A 72 4.28 -5.37 17.41
C ILE A 72 4.47 -4.61 18.74
N ARG A 73 4.71 -5.33 19.84
CA ARG A 73 4.93 -4.73 21.18
C ARG A 73 6.05 -5.41 21.94
#